data_AF-A0A506XTL9-F1
#
_entry.id   AF-A0A506XTL9-F1
#
_cell.length_a   1.000
_cell.length_b   1.000
_cell.length_c   1.000
_cell.angle_alpha   90.00
_cell.angle_beta   90.00
_cell.angle_gamma   90.00
#
_symmetry.space_group_name_H-M   'P 1'
#
loop_
_entity.id
_entity.type
_entity.pdbx_description
1 polymer ?
#
loop_
_entity_poly.entity_id
_entity_poly.type
_entity_poly.pdbx_seq_one_letter_code
_entity_poly.pdbx_strand_id
1 'polypeptide(L)'
;MRWSRASRTDPASAPHHRTASPPDTRSIGDPAVSIQRRGELHAAYPLHDGGQPVGVDWYFPDENRLGPSVQIWRFEPGASEGEHRHDESTDRDLDELYLVVRGRLEVDIDGVGHDLGTGDAAYVRAGVPHSAHNPFDEAAEVVLMFGEPGTLPRHNQAGFRARMAEGS
;
A
#
# COMPACT_ATOMS: atom_id res chain seq x y z
N MET A 1 -25.38 -6.57 71.07
CA MET A 1 -26.12 -7.84 71.22
C MET A 1 -26.26 -8.49 69.85
N ARG A 2 -26.04 -9.81 69.80
CA ARG A 2 -26.12 -10.75 68.64
C ARG A 2 -27.42 -10.54 67.83
N TRP A 3 -27.47 -10.82 66.52
CA TRP A 3 -27.62 -12.17 65.94
C TRP A 3 -26.99 -12.33 64.54
N SER A 4 -26.84 -13.60 64.16
CA SER A 4 -26.01 -14.20 63.11
C SER A 4 -26.87 -14.86 62.01
N ARG A 5 -26.21 -15.19 60.88
CA ARG A 5 -26.60 -16.02 59.71
C ARG A 5 -27.52 -15.32 58.69
N ALA A 6 -27.41 -15.60 57.38
CA ALA A 6 -27.02 -16.86 56.76
C ALA A 6 -26.48 -16.72 55.32
N SER A 7 -25.63 -17.69 54.97
CA SER A 7 -25.61 -18.46 53.71
C SER A 7 -25.38 -17.76 52.38
N ARG A 8 -24.17 -17.94 51.86
CA ARG A 8 -23.88 -17.97 50.41
C ARG A 8 -24.72 -19.06 49.76
N THR A 9 -25.42 -18.69 48.70
CA THR A 9 -25.96 -19.63 47.72
C THR A 9 -25.20 -19.43 46.42
N ASP A 10 -24.56 -20.50 45.96
CA ASP A 10 -23.99 -20.65 44.62
C ASP A 10 -25.05 -20.40 43.54
N PRO A 11 -24.81 -19.55 42.54
CA PRO A 11 -25.52 -19.64 41.29
C PRO A 11 -24.84 -20.66 40.37
N ALA A 12 -25.54 -21.79 40.22
CA ALA A 12 -25.57 -22.72 39.09
C ALA A 12 -24.53 -22.56 37.97
N SER A 13 -23.73 -23.61 37.79
CA SER A 13 -22.96 -23.90 36.58
C SER A 13 -23.86 -23.92 35.34
N ALA A 14 -23.71 -22.93 34.47
CA ALA A 14 -24.27 -22.95 33.12
C ALA A 14 -23.48 -23.94 32.23
N PRO A 15 -24.13 -24.70 31.34
CA PRO A 15 -23.45 -25.63 30.46
C PRO A 15 -22.58 -24.89 29.44
N HIS A 16 -21.31 -25.28 29.33
CA HIS A 16 -20.45 -24.86 28.24
C HIS A 16 -21.02 -25.36 26.92
N HIS A 17 -21.70 -24.47 26.17
CA HIS A 17 -21.95 -24.69 24.76
C HIS A 17 -20.59 -24.76 24.06
N ARG A 18 -20.23 -25.97 23.67
CA ARG A 18 -19.10 -26.25 22.78
C ARG A 18 -19.44 -25.60 21.45
N THR A 19 -18.95 -24.39 21.22
CA THR A 19 -19.03 -23.74 19.92
C THR A 19 -18.25 -24.61 18.95
N ALA A 20 -18.93 -25.06 17.90
CA ALA A 20 -18.31 -25.77 16.80
C ALA A 20 -17.19 -24.90 16.23
N SER A 21 -16.02 -25.49 16.03
CA SER A 21 -14.94 -24.86 15.26
C SER A 21 -15.50 -24.42 13.90
N PRO A 22 -15.13 -23.23 13.40
CA PRO A 22 -15.51 -22.82 12.05
C PRO A 22 -14.99 -23.86 11.02
N PRO A 23 -15.70 -24.05 9.90
CA PRO A 23 -15.29 -25.03 8.90
C PRO A 23 -13.94 -24.63 8.31
N ASP A 24 -13.00 -25.58 8.33
CA ASP A 24 -11.73 -25.52 7.62
C ASP A 24 -12.01 -25.13 6.16
N THR A 25 -11.67 -23.89 5.82
CA THR A 25 -11.89 -23.35 4.49
C THR A 25 -10.56 -22.96 3.89
N ARG A 26 -10.09 -23.90 3.07
CA ARG A 26 -9.20 -23.80 1.89
C ARG A 26 -7.93 -24.61 2.06
N SER A 27 -7.81 -25.58 1.15
CA SER A 27 -6.60 -26.33 0.80
C SER A 27 -5.35 -25.49 1.03
N ILE A 28 -4.56 -25.85 2.04
CA ILE A 28 -3.20 -25.35 2.21
C ILE A 28 -2.40 -25.93 1.04
N GLY A 29 -2.32 -25.15 -0.05
CA GLY A 29 -1.20 -25.28 -0.98
C GLY A 29 0.10 -25.08 -0.21
N ASP A 30 1.22 -25.53 -0.77
CA ASP A 30 2.54 -25.39 -0.17
C ASP A 30 2.73 -23.98 0.43
N PRO A 31 2.93 -23.83 1.75
CA PRO A 31 3.07 -22.53 2.41
C PRO A 31 4.26 -21.71 1.89
N ALA A 32 5.10 -22.30 1.04
CA ALA A 32 6.17 -21.62 0.32
C ALA A 32 5.72 -20.82 -0.92
N VAL A 33 4.46 -20.94 -1.36
CA VAL A 33 3.98 -20.33 -2.61
C VAL A 33 2.77 -19.44 -2.38
N SER A 34 3.00 -18.13 -2.29
CA SER A 34 1.95 -17.11 -2.36
C SER A 34 1.89 -16.53 -3.77
N ILE A 35 0.79 -16.78 -4.48
CA ILE A 35 0.54 -16.25 -5.83
C ILE A 35 -0.80 -15.51 -5.77
N GLN A 36 -0.76 -14.21 -5.96
CA GLN A 36 -1.93 -13.38 -6.17
C GLN A 36 -2.07 -13.03 -7.66
N ARG A 37 -3.28 -13.12 -8.21
CA ARG A 37 -3.56 -12.69 -9.59
C ARG A 37 -4.05 -11.25 -9.61
N ARG A 38 -3.74 -10.53 -10.69
CA ARG A 38 -4.28 -9.19 -10.94
C ARG A 38 -5.81 -9.24 -10.91
N GLY A 39 -6.43 -8.22 -10.31
CA GLY A 39 -7.88 -8.11 -10.20
C GLY A 39 -8.48 -8.74 -8.93
N GLU A 40 -7.74 -9.60 -8.21
CA GLU A 40 -8.27 -10.28 -7.02
C GLU A 40 -8.61 -9.32 -5.89
N LEU A 41 -7.85 -8.24 -5.76
CA LEU A 41 -8.06 -7.16 -4.80
C LEU A 41 -8.11 -5.82 -5.53
N HIS A 42 -9.00 -5.69 -6.52
CA HIS A 42 -9.19 -4.46 -7.27
C HIS A 42 -10.37 -3.64 -6.75
N ALA A 43 -10.21 -2.33 -6.63
CA ALA A 43 -11.31 -1.40 -6.42
C ALA A 43 -11.07 -0.05 -7.11
N ALA A 44 -12.16 0.62 -7.48
CA ALA A 44 -12.10 2.06 -7.76
C ALA A 44 -12.01 2.80 -6.42
N TYR A 45 -10.95 3.57 -6.23
CA TYR A 45 -10.62 4.23 -4.98
C TYR A 45 -10.54 5.75 -5.17
N PRO A 46 -11.33 6.55 -4.44
CA PRO A 46 -11.15 7.99 -4.42
C PRO A 46 -9.88 8.31 -3.63
N LEU A 47 -8.90 8.89 -4.30
CA LEU A 47 -7.63 9.29 -3.68
C LEU A 47 -7.70 10.77 -3.33
N HIS A 48 -7.27 11.11 -2.11
CA HIS A 48 -7.17 12.46 -1.56
C HIS A 48 -8.25 13.43 -2.09
N ASP A 49 -7.84 14.55 -2.68
CA ASP A 49 -8.70 15.51 -3.37
C ASP A 49 -8.75 15.26 -4.90
N GLY A 50 -8.31 14.07 -5.32
CA GLY A 50 -8.40 13.57 -6.68
C GLY A 50 -9.85 13.39 -7.13
N GLY A 51 -10.24 14.11 -8.18
CA GLY A 51 -11.65 14.21 -8.57
C GLY A 51 -12.31 12.89 -8.98
N GLN A 52 -11.71 12.15 -9.92
CA GLN A 52 -12.23 10.85 -10.38
C GLN A 52 -11.50 9.70 -9.66
N PRO A 53 -12.20 8.62 -9.28
CA PRO A 53 -11.57 7.46 -8.65
C PRO A 53 -10.48 6.85 -9.55
N VAL A 54 -9.40 6.42 -8.91
CA VAL A 54 -8.31 5.67 -9.53
C VAL A 54 -8.56 4.18 -9.32
N GLY A 55 -8.34 3.36 -10.34
CA GLY A 55 -8.43 1.91 -10.18
C GLY A 55 -7.20 1.39 -9.44
N VAL A 56 -7.36 0.69 -8.33
CA VAL A 56 -6.25 0.21 -7.50
C VAL A 56 -6.33 -1.29 -7.33
N ASP A 57 -5.24 -1.98 -7.65
CA ASP A 57 -4.98 -3.37 -7.30
C ASP A 57 -3.96 -3.42 -6.15
N TRP A 58 -4.38 -3.89 -4.97
CA TRP A 58 -3.47 -4.13 -3.84
C TRP A 58 -2.82 -5.50 -3.93
N TYR A 59 -1.53 -5.60 -3.61
CA TYR A 59 -0.82 -6.88 -3.60
C TYR A 59 -0.33 -7.27 -2.21
N PHE A 60 -0.71 -8.46 -1.79
CA PHE A 60 -0.30 -9.12 -0.54
C PHE A 60 -0.43 -8.22 0.71
N PRO A 61 -1.57 -7.51 0.92
CA PRO A 61 -1.68 -6.54 2.02
C PRO A 61 -1.48 -7.16 3.41
N ASP A 62 -1.83 -8.44 3.57
CA ASP A 62 -1.72 -9.16 4.84
C ASP A 62 -0.45 -10.03 4.96
N GLU A 63 0.31 -10.19 3.86
CA GLU A 63 1.46 -11.11 3.78
C GLU A 63 2.80 -10.42 3.47
N ASN A 64 2.78 -9.23 2.87
CA ASN A 64 3.98 -8.53 2.43
C ASN A 64 4.91 -8.16 3.60
N ARG A 65 6.18 -8.58 3.50
CA ARG A 65 7.23 -8.31 4.50
C ARG A 65 8.37 -7.44 3.97
N LEU A 66 8.25 -6.89 2.76
CA LEU A 66 9.30 -6.09 2.12
C LEU A 66 9.47 -4.70 2.75
N GLY A 67 8.48 -4.22 3.51
CA GLY A 67 8.45 -2.87 4.07
C GLY A 67 7.36 -2.02 3.41
N PRO A 68 7.54 -1.59 2.14
CA PRO A 68 6.54 -0.77 1.47
C PRO A 68 5.34 -1.59 1.01
N SER A 69 4.19 -0.92 0.92
CA SER A 69 3.03 -1.41 0.17
C SER A 69 3.40 -1.57 -1.31
N VAL A 70 2.75 -2.51 -2.02
CA VAL A 70 2.91 -2.69 -3.45
C VAL A 70 1.54 -2.71 -4.09
N GLN A 71 1.31 -1.82 -5.04
CA GLN A 71 0.02 -1.64 -5.69
C GLN A 71 0.21 -1.41 -7.19
N ILE A 72 -0.82 -1.70 -7.98
CA ILE A 72 -0.93 -1.15 -9.34
C ILE A 72 -2.08 -0.17 -9.35
N TRP A 73 -1.79 1.06 -9.76
CA TRP A 73 -2.79 2.11 -9.92
C TRP A 73 -3.03 2.37 -11.40
N ARG A 74 -4.31 2.53 -11.76
CA ARG A 74 -4.78 2.79 -13.11
C ARG A 74 -5.50 4.13 -13.14
N PHE A 75 -4.90 5.08 -13.83
CA PHE A 75 -5.44 6.41 -14.05
C PHE A 75 -6.10 6.46 -15.43
N GLU A 76 -7.44 6.50 -15.45
CA GLU A 76 -8.16 6.85 -16.68
C GLU A 76 -7.88 8.32 -17.07
N PRO A 77 -8.12 8.72 -18.33
CA PRO A 77 -7.99 10.12 -18.75
C PRO A 77 -8.71 11.09 -17.79
N GLY A 78 -7.96 12.07 -17.28
CA GLY A 78 -8.43 13.06 -16.32
C GLY A 78 -8.49 12.59 -14.85
N ALA A 79 -8.15 11.33 -14.55
CA ALA A 79 -8.02 10.88 -13.18
C ALA A 79 -6.80 11.49 -12.50
N SER A 80 -6.92 11.76 -11.21
CA SER A 80 -5.88 12.38 -10.40
C SER A 80 -5.94 11.78 -9.00
N GLU A 81 -4.77 11.71 -8.38
CA GLU A 81 -4.61 11.39 -6.97
C GLU A 81 -4.95 12.56 -6.05
N GLY A 82 -4.78 13.80 -6.55
CA GLY A 82 -4.82 15.01 -5.72
C GLY A 82 -3.48 15.29 -5.01
N GLU A 83 -3.25 16.56 -4.66
CA GLU A 83 -2.05 16.97 -3.90
C GLU A 83 -2.10 16.44 -2.48
N HIS A 84 -1.01 15.84 -2.03
CA HIS A 84 -0.86 15.37 -0.66
C HIS A 84 0.61 15.31 -0.24
N ARG A 85 0.85 14.93 1.01
CA ARG A 85 2.18 14.69 1.58
C ARG A 85 2.11 13.62 2.67
N HIS A 86 3.18 12.86 2.85
CA HIS A 86 3.34 11.88 3.93
C HIS A 86 4.23 12.48 5.03
N ASP A 87 3.65 12.96 6.13
CA ASP A 87 4.39 13.53 7.25
C ASP A 87 3.76 13.17 8.60
N GLU A 88 4.35 13.64 9.71
CA GLU A 88 3.83 13.43 11.07
C GLU A 88 2.36 13.87 11.24
N SER A 89 1.86 14.81 10.44
CA SER A 89 0.46 15.25 10.48
C SER A 89 -0.50 14.29 9.77
N THR A 90 0.02 13.39 8.93
CA THR A 90 -0.71 12.31 8.26
C THR A 90 -0.40 10.92 8.84
N ASP A 91 0.07 10.89 10.10
CA ASP A 91 0.40 9.73 10.95
C ASP A 91 1.60 8.87 10.49
N ARG A 92 2.27 9.19 9.38
CA ARG A 92 3.31 8.34 8.78
C ARG A 92 4.29 9.12 7.91
N ASP A 93 5.59 9.05 8.22
CA ASP A 93 6.66 9.47 7.30
C ASP A 93 6.91 8.38 6.26
N LEU A 94 6.34 8.53 5.05
CA LEU A 94 6.44 7.55 3.97
C LEU A 94 7.16 8.15 2.77
N ASP A 95 8.15 7.43 2.25
CA ASP A 95 8.66 7.67 0.91
C ASP A 95 7.74 6.97 -0.10
N GLU A 96 7.64 7.51 -1.31
CA GLU A 96 6.76 7.02 -2.37
C GLU A 96 7.48 6.91 -3.72
N LEU A 97 7.22 5.84 -4.46
CA LEU A 97 7.71 5.60 -5.81
C LEU A 97 6.54 5.37 -6.77
N TYR A 98 6.53 6.16 -7.85
CA TYR A 98 5.75 5.90 -9.05
C TYR A 98 6.66 5.25 -10.09
N LEU A 99 6.31 4.08 -10.60
CA LEU A 99 6.93 3.47 -11.78
C LEU A 99 5.88 3.27 -12.85
N VAL A 100 5.97 4.01 -13.96
CA VAL A 100 5.00 3.89 -15.05
C VAL A 100 5.25 2.61 -15.81
N VAL A 101 4.28 1.70 -15.80
CA VAL A 101 4.35 0.41 -16.50
C VAL A 101 3.52 0.40 -17.79
N ARG A 102 2.63 1.37 -17.98
CA ARG A 102 1.87 1.59 -19.21
C ARG A 102 1.44 3.05 -19.34
N GLY A 103 1.46 3.58 -20.56
CA GLY A 103 0.93 4.90 -20.88
C GLY A 103 1.88 6.03 -20.46
N ARG A 104 1.30 7.19 -20.14
CA ARG A 104 1.99 8.39 -19.64
C ARG A 104 1.27 8.97 -18.44
N LEU A 105 2.00 9.54 -17.50
CA LEU A 105 1.46 10.17 -16.30
C LEU A 105 2.23 11.45 -16.03
N GLU A 106 1.56 12.51 -15.60
CA GLU A 106 2.22 13.69 -15.07
C GLU A 106 2.29 13.55 -13.55
N VAL A 107 3.50 13.66 -12.98
CA VAL A 107 3.72 13.67 -11.53
C VAL A 107 4.24 15.05 -11.16
N ASP A 108 3.50 15.76 -10.33
CA ASP A 108 3.95 17.02 -9.71
C ASP A 108 4.70 16.70 -8.41
N ILE A 109 5.89 17.27 -8.27
CA ILE A 109 6.70 17.17 -7.05
C ILE A 109 7.13 18.58 -6.66
N ASP A 110 6.69 19.04 -5.49
CA ASP A 110 6.98 20.37 -4.96
C ASP A 110 6.61 21.51 -5.96
N GLY A 111 5.48 21.36 -6.66
CA GLY A 111 4.97 22.33 -7.62
C GLY A 111 5.64 22.29 -9.00
N VAL A 112 6.42 21.25 -9.28
CA VAL A 112 7.05 21.02 -10.58
C VAL A 112 6.48 19.75 -11.22
N GLY A 113 5.73 19.94 -12.32
CA GLY A 113 5.20 18.86 -13.14
C GLY A 113 6.27 18.14 -13.96
N HIS A 114 6.20 16.80 -13.97
CA HIS A 114 7.08 15.93 -14.71
C HIS A 114 6.27 14.90 -15.52
N ASP A 115 6.39 14.96 -16.85
CA ASP A 115 5.85 13.95 -17.74
C ASP A 115 6.69 12.66 -17.68
N LEU A 116 6.08 11.57 -17.24
CA LEU A 116 6.69 10.25 -17.17
C LEU A 116 6.08 9.32 -18.23
N GLY A 117 6.94 8.66 -19.01
CA GLY A 117 6.56 7.61 -19.94
C GLY A 117 6.73 6.21 -19.36
N THR A 118 6.32 5.20 -20.11
CA THR A 118 6.51 3.79 -19.71
C THR A 118 8.00 3.48 -19.48
N GLY A 119 8.31 2.97 -18.29
CA GLY A 119 9.66 2.67 -17.82
C GLY A 119 10.29 3.79 -16.97
N ASP A 120 9.72 4.99 -16.98
CA ASP A 120 10.18 6.10 -16.15
C ASP A 120 9.62 5.97 -14.72
N ALA A 121 10.34 6.55 -13.77
CA ALA A 121 9.95 6.53 -12.37
C ALA A 121 10.24 7.86 -11.67
N ALA A 122 9.36 8.21 -10.73
CA ALA A 122 9.54 9.31 -9.78
C ALA A 122 9.64 8.76 -8.36
N TYR A 123 10.51 9.35 -7.54
CA TYR A 123 10.68 9.02 -6.13
C TYR A 123 10.46 10.29 -5.30
N VAL A 124 9.51 10.24 -4.40
CA VAL A 124 9.13 11.33 -3.50
C VAL A 124 9.53 10.96 -2.10
N ARG A 125 10.22 11.89 -1.41
CA ARG A 125 10.57 11.71 0.00
C ARG A 125 9.40 12.11 0.89
N ALA A 126 9.32 11.50 2.06
CA ALA A 126 8.44 11.92 3.13
C ALA A 126 8.49 13.45 3.34
N GLY A 127 7.32 14.06 3.55
CA GLY A 127 7.11 15.48 3.76
C GLY A 127 7.07 16.34 2.49
N VAL A 128 7.44 15.81 1.32
CA VAL A 128 7.40 16.56 0.06
C VAL A 128 5.98 16.54 -0.53
N PRO A 129 5.36 17.70 -0.82
CA PRO A 129 4.08 17.75 -1.52
C PRO A 129 4.19 17.15 -2.92
N HIS A 130 3.20 16.35 -3.30
CA HIS A 130 3.17 15.71 -4.60
C HIS A 130 1.76 15.33 -5.04
N SER A 131 1.59 15.10 -6.34
CA SER A 131 0.38 14.53 -6.91
C SER A 131 0.69 13.78 -8.20
N ALA A 132 -0.09 12.75 -8.51
CA ALA A 132 -0.15 12.17 -9.85
C ALA A 132 -1.46 12.51 -10.55
N HIS A 133 -1.39 12.84 -11.85
CA HIS A 133 -2.57 12.99 -12.68
C HIS A 133 -2.32 12.54 -14.11
N ASN A 134 -3.39 12.11 -14.78
CA ASN A 134 -3.33 11.72 -16.18
C ASN A 134 -4.00 12.80 -17.05
N PRO A 135 -3.25 13.78 -17.57
CA PRO A 135 -3.78 14.81 -18.47
C PRO A 135 -3.94 14.31 -19.91
N PHE A 136 -3.60 13.05 -20.20
CA PHE A 136 -3.56 12.48 -21.54
C PHE A 136 -4.87 11.76 -21.92
N ASP A 137 -4.96 11.32 -23.17
CA ASP A 137 -6.12 10.69 -23.78
C ASP A 137 -6.15 9.15 -23.66
N GLU A 138 -5.08 8.56 -23.15
CA GLU A 138 -4.97 7.13 -22.89
C GLU A 138 -4.80 6.85 -21.39
N ALA A 139 -5.28 5.70 -20.93
CA ALA A 139 -5.09 5.28 -19.55
C ALA A 139 -3.61 4.99 -19.23
N ALA A 140 -3.20 5.40 -18.04
CA ALA A 140 -1.88 5.12 -17.48
C ALA A 140 -1.97 4.04 -16.39
N GLU A 141 -0.94 3.20 -16.28
CA GLU A 141 -0.77 2.28 -15.15
C GLU A 141 0.60 2.51 -14.51
N VAL A 142 0.61 2.60 -13.18
CA VAL A 142 1.83 2.69 -12.39
C VAL A 142 1.89 1.55 -11.39
N VAL A 143 3.08 1.01 -11.18
CA VAL A 143 3.38 0.32 -9.92
C VAL A 143 3.65 1.41 -8.89
N LEU A 144 2.84 1.41 -7.84
CA LEU A 144 3.01 2.30 -6.72
C LEU A 144 3.60 1.56 -5.53
N MET A 145 4.63 2.14 -4.93
CA MET A 145 5.18 1.67 -3.68
C MET A 145 5.35 2.83 -2.71
N PHE A 146 4.83 2.68 -1.50
CA PHE A 146 5.06 3.63 -0.42
C PHE A 146 5.27 2.92 0.91
N GLY A 147 6.11 3.48 1.75
CA GLY A 147 6.50 2.85 3.02
C GLY A 147 7.46 3.70 3.82
N GLU A 148 7.65 3.34 5.09
CA GLU A 148 8.64 3.98 5.93
C GLU A 148 10.04 3.86 5.29
N PRO A 149 10.86 4.92 5.32
CA PRO A 149 12.21 4.88 4.79
C PRO A 149 13.03 3.75 5.43
N GLY A 150 13.44 2.80 4.60
CA GLY A 150 14.34 1.72 5.01
C GLY A 150 15.81 2.14 5.00
N THR A 151 16.69 1.22 5.41
CA THR A 151 18.13 1.40 5.17
C THR A 151 18.42 1.23 3.68
N LEU A 152 19.05 2.23 3.05
CA LEU A 152 19.50 2.12 1.65
C LEU A 152 20.39 0.87 1.47
N PRO A 153 19.99 -0.08 0.62
CA PRO A 153 20.80 -1.28 0.38
C PRO A 153 22.17 -0.91 -0.17
N ARG A 154 23.21 -1.67 0.18
CA ARG A 154 24.60 -1.40 -0.27
C ARG A 154 24.75 -1.32 -1.79
N HIS A 155 23.91 -2.02 -2.56
CA HIS A 155 23.92 -1.96 -4.02
C HIS A 155 23.31 -0.67 -4.60
N ASN A 156 22.62 0.14 -3.78
CA ASN A 156 22.03 1.43 -4.17
C ASN A 156 22.87 2.63 -3.70
N GLN A 157 24.09 2.40 -3.20
CA GLN A 157 24.93 3.45 -2.61
C GLN A 157 25.81 4.17 -3.63
N ALA A 158 26.34 5.33 -3.22
CA ALA A 158 27.37 6.06 -3.95
C ALA A 158 28.51 5.11 -4.36
N GLY A 159 28.78 5.05 -5.67
CA GLY A 159 29.71 4.10 -6.26
C GLY A 159 29.05 3.00 -7.10
N PHE A 160 27.76 2.71 -6.94
CA PHE A 160 27.05 1.78 -7.84
C PHE A 160 27.09 2.28 -9.29
N ARG A 161 26.78 3.57 -9.50
CA ARG A 161 26.91 4.21 -10.82
C ARG A 161 28.31 4.12 -11.39
N ALA A 162 29.34 4.30 -10.56
CA ALA A 162 30.73 4.16 -10.98
C ALA A 162 31.07 2.71 -11.39
N ARG A 163 30.64 1.71 -10.59
CA ARG A 163 30.82 0.28 -10.91
C ARG A 163 30.12 -0.14 -12.20
N MET A 164 28.95 0.44 -12.49
CA MET A 164 28.25 0.19 -13.77
C MET A 164 29.03 0.76 -14.96
N ALA A 165 29.60 1.96 -14.81
CA ALA A 165 30.38 2.60 -15.86
C ALA A 165 31.75 1.93 -16.11
N GLU A 166 32.31 1.25 -15.11
CA GLU A 166 33.56 0.48 -15.23
C GLU A 166 33.37 -0.88 -15.95
N GLY A 167 32.13 -1.34 -16.12
CA GLY A 167 31.79 -2.65 -16.70
C GLY A 167 31.17 -2.61 -18.11
N SER A 168 31.10 -1.44 -18.76
CA SER A 168 30.50 -1.22 -20.08
C SER A 168 31.52 -0.91 -21.18
#